data_AF-X1IYZ9-F1
#
_entry.id   AF-X1IYZ9-F1
#
_cell.length_a   1.000
_cell.length_b   1.000
_cell.length_c   1.000
_cell.angle_alpha   90.00
_cell.angle_beta   90.00
_cell.angle_gamma   90.00
#
_symmetry.space_group_name_H-M   'P 1'
#
loop_
_entity.id
_entity.type
_entity.pdbx_description
1 polymer ?
#
loop_
_entity_poly.entity_id
_entity_poly.type
_entity_poly.pdbx_seq_one_letter_code
_entity_poly.pdbx_strand_id
1 'polypeptide(L)'
;RSIVHLYFGPIDYEPSDDTLPPTKDIQKIMNPAMMPIRIRLGLHLLQRGIATMSGRFFILSAAHTEQDIDQTIQAFGDSLDAMIAEGSLSKA
;
A
#
# COMPACT_ATOMS: atom_id res chain seq x y z
N ARG A 1 -1.56 -16.77 1.14
CA ARG A 1 -1.34 -15.77 0.05
C ARG A 1 0.08 -15.26 0.18
N SER A 2 0.78 -15.06 -0.93
CA SER A 2 2.17 -14.55 -0.93
C SER A 2 2.28 -13.15 -1.53
N ILE A 3 1.19 -12.56 -2.05
CA ILE A 3 1.22 -11.22 -2.67
C ILE A 3 0.01 -10.42 -2.19
N VAL A 4 0.25 -9.18 -1.77
CA VAL A 4 -0.78 -8.17 -1.41
C VAL A 4 -0.67 -7.00 -2.38
N HIS A 5 -1.81 -6.58 -2.95
CA HIS A 5 -1.90 -5.45 -3.86
C HIS A 5 -2.49 -4.23 -3.14
N LEU A 6 -1.79 -3.10 -3.19
CA LEU A 6 -2.30 -1.84 -2.63
C LEU A 6 -3.13 -1.07 -3.65
N TYR A 7 -4.31 -0.63 -3.21
CA TYR A 7 -5.19 0.27 -3.95
C TYR A 7 -5.24 1.64 -3.25
N PHE A 8 -4.98 2.69 -4.03
CA PHE A 8 -5.20 4.08 -3.61
C PHE A 8 -6.21 4.70 -4.58
N GLY A 9 -7.39 5.04 -4.08
CA GLY A 9 -8.43 5.67 -4.89
C GLY A 9 -9.82 5.54 -4.29
N PRO A 10 -10.83 6.13 -4.95
CA PRO A 10 -12.23 6.02 -4.52
C PRO A 10 -12.73 4.58 -4.54
N ILE A 11 -13.60 4.24 -3.60
CA ILE A 11 -14.26 2.94 -3.48
C ILE A 11 -15.69 3.08 -4.03
N ASP A 12 -16.12 2.15 -4.89
CA ASP A 12 -17.48 2.11 -5.43
C ASP A 12 -18.39 1.17 -4.63
N TYR A 13 -17.80 0.12 -4.06
CA TYR A 13 -18.49 -0.85 -3.22
C TYR A 13 -17.49 -1.51 -2.27
N GLU A 14 -17.99 -1.98 -1.12
CA GLU A 14 -17.20 -2.80 -0.21
C GLU A 14 -17.01 -4.21 -0.82
N PRO A 15 -15.77 -4.66 -1.04
CA PRO A 15 -15.52 -6.02 -1.50
C PRO A 15 -16.07 -7.07 -0.53
N SER A 16 -16.57 -8.19 -1.04
CA SER A 16 -16.96 -9.32 -0.18
C SER A 16 -15.78 -10.02 0.49
N ASP A 17 -14.58 -9.85 -0.08
CA ASP A 17 -13.31 -10.33 0.47
C ASP A 17 -12.11 -9.56 -0.11
N ASP A 18 -10.96 -9.63 0.57
CA ASP A 18 -9.75 -8.87 0.25
C ASP A 18 -9.04 -9.27 -1.07
N THR A 19 -9.55 -10.24 -1.85
CA THR A 19 -9.03 -10.54 -3.20
C THR A 19 -9.61 -9.62 -4.27
N LEU A 20 -10.77 -9.02 -4.00
CA LEU A 20 -11.53 -8.31 -5.00
C LEU A 20 -11.22 -6.82 -4.94
N PRO A 21 -11.10 -6.15 -6.10
CA PRO A 21 -10.91 -4.72 -6.11
C PRO A 21 -12.20 -4.01 -5.63
N PRO A 22 -12.07 -2.85 -4.94
CA PRO A 22 -13.20 -2.03 -4.47
C PRO A 22 -13.91 -1.22 -5.58
N THR A 23 -13.58 -1.51 -6.83
CA THR A 23 -14.19 -0.90 -8.02
C THR A 23 -14.00 -1.85 -9.22
N LYS A 24 -14.91 -1.76 -10.20
CA LYS A 24 -14.76 -2.42 -11.52
C LYS A 24 -14.20 -1.49 -12.59
N ASP A 25 -13.95 -0.23 -12.25
CA ASP A 25 -13.44 0.78 -13.17
C ASP A 25 -11.92 0.68 -13.29
N ILE A 26 -11.45 0.21 -14.44
CA ILE A 26 -10.02 0.07 -14.72
C ILE A 26 -9.27 1.41 -14.66
N GLN A 27 -9.93 2.53 -14.95
CA GLN A 27 -9.29 3.85 -14.91
C GLN A 27 -9.01 4.28 -13.46
N LYS A 28 -9.86 3.89 -12.51
CA LYS A 28 -9.60 4.10 -11.08
C LYS A 28 -8.48 3.21 -10.58
N ILE A 29 -8.48 1.93 -10.98
CA ILE A 29 -7.43 0.95 -10.61
C ILE A 29 -6.05 1.38 -11.13
N MET A 30 -5.99 1.83 -12.38
CA MET A 30 -4.75 2.17 -13.08
C MET A 30 -4.45 3.67 -13.11
N ASN A 31 -5.10 4.46 -12.25
CA ASN A 31 -5.00 5.93 -12.29
C ASN A 31 -3.52 6.38 -12.19
N PRO A 32 -2.94 6.99 -13.25
CA PRO A 32 -1.55 7.42 -13.24
C PRO A 32 -1.28 8.52 -12.21
N ALA A 33 -2.31 9.28 -11.79
CA ALA A 33 -2.19 10.29 -10.75
C ALA A 33 -1.83 9.71 -9.38
N MET A 34 -2.02 8.40 -9.16
CA MET A 34 -1.61 7.72 -7.92
C MET A 34 -0.13 7.33 -7.91
N MET A 35 0.58 7.48 -9.03
CA MET A 35 2.00 7.12 -9.14
C MET A 35 2.89 7.88 -8.13
N PRO A 36 2.79 9.22 -7.98
CA PRO A 36 3.62 9.96 -7.04
C PRO A 36 3.42 9.48 -5.60
N ILE A 37 2.17 9.20 -5.21
CA ILE A 37 1.82 8.66 -3.88
C ILE A 37 2.50 7.30 -3.67
N ARG A 38 2.42 6.38 -4.64
CA ARG A 38 3.04 5.04 -4.55
C ARG A 38 4.57 5.12 -4.47
N ILE A 39 5.20 5.97 -5.29
CA ILE A 39 6.65 6.21 -5.24
C ILE A 39 7.04 6.77 -3.87
N ARG A 40 6.27 7.74 -3.36
CA ARG A 40 6.53 8.35 -2.07
C ARG A 40 6.46 7.32 -0.95
N LEU A 41 5.38 6.54 -0.89
CA LEU A 41 5.21 5.44 0.04
C LEU A 41 6.36 4.43 -0.05
N GLY A 42 6.74 4.01 -1.26
CA GLY A 42 7.86 3.09 -1.47
C GLY A 42 9.17 3.61 -0.85
N LEU A 43 9.42 4.91 -0.95
CA LEU A 43 10.60 5.54 -0.33
C LEU A 43 10.49 5.60 1.20
N HIS A 44 9.32 5.92 1.77
CA HIS A 44 9.11 5.89 3.22
C HIS A 44 9.30 4.50 3.82
N LEU A 45 8.79 3.47 3.14
CA LEU A 45 8.95 2.07 3.53
C LEU A 45 10.40 1.64 3.43
N LEU A 46 11.10 1.98 2.35
CA LEU A 46 12.52 1.65 2.18
C LEU A 46 13.39 2.28 3.27
N GLN A 47 13.13 3.54 3.64
CA GLN A 47 13.82 4.21 4.75
C GLN A 47 13.57 3.55 6.11
N ARG A 48 12.48 2.79 6.25
CA ARG A 48 12.15 1.98 7.43
C ARG A 48 12.57 0.51 7.30
N GLY A 49 13.37 0.18 6.29
CA GLY A 49 13.89 -1.16 6.07
C GLY A 49 12.93 -2.12 5.36
N ILE A 50 11.79 -1.64 4.85
CA ILE A 50 10.80 -2.46 4.14
C ILE A 50 10.93 -2.26 2.64
N ALA A 51 11.45 -3.28 1.94
CA ALA A 51 11.51 -3.30 0.49
C ALA A 51 10.16 -3.76 -0.10
N THR A 52 9.64 -3.00 -1.06
CA THR A 52 8.41 -3.35 -1.81
C THR A 52 8.63 -3.17 -3.31
N MET A 53 7.73 -3.72 -4.13
CA MET A 53 7.69 -3.42 -5.56
C MET A 53 7.09 -2.04 -5.79
N SER A 54 7.89 -0.99 -5.60
CA SER A 54 7.53 0.43 -5.80
C SER A 54 6.27 0.88 -5.04
N GLY A 55 6.07 0.40 -3.80
CA GLY A 55 4.88 0.71 -3.00
C GLY A 55 3.57 0.16 -3.60
N ARG A 56 3.65 -0.81 -4.52
CA ARG A 56 2.48 -1.42 -5.18
C ARG A 56 2.13 -2.77 -4.59
N PHE A 57 3.15 -3.59 -4.37
CA PHE A 57 3.00 -4.99 -4.00
C PHE A 57 3.92 -5.32 -2.82
N PHE A 58 3.36 -6.03 -1.85
CA PHE A 58 4.13 -6.77 -0.86
C PHE A 58 4.19 -8.22 -1.30
N ILE A 59 5.40 -8.77 -1.39
CA ILE A 59 5.62 -10.16 -1.79
C ILE A 59 6.26 -10.86 -0.60
N LEU A 60 5.61 -11.91 -0.10
CA LEU A 60 5.99 -12.66 1.08
C LEU A 60 6.43 -14.06 0.66
N SER A 61 7.56 -14.50 1.20
CA SER A 61 8.00 -15.89 1.16
C SER A 61 7.58 -16.64 2.42
N ALA A 62 7.71 -17.97 2.40
CA ALA A 62 7.52 -18.83 3.57
C ALA A 62 8.55 -18.59 4.70
N ALA A 63 9.58 -17.76 4.47
CA ALA A 63 10.58 -17.44 5.47
C ALA A 63 10.17 -16.27 6.39
N HIS A 64 9.15 -15.48 6.02
CA HIS A 64 8.67 -14.41 6.88
C HIS A 64 7.96 -14.97 8.11
N THR A 65 8.29 -14.41 9.25
CA THR A 65 7.67 -14.68 10.55
C THR A 65 6.53 -13.71 10.82
N GLU A 66 5.68 -14.02 11.79
CA GLU A 66 4.65 -13.10 12.30
C GLU A 66 5.27 -11.76 12.73
N GLN A 67 6.42 -11.81 13.40
CA GLN A 67 7.17 -10.62 13.81
C GLN A 67 7.62 -9.76 12.63
N ASP A 68 7.96 -10.34 11.48
CA ASP A 68 8.30 -9.58 10.26
C ASP A 68 7.05 -8.86 9.71
N ILE A 69 5.88 -9.51 9.79
CA ILE A 69 4.61 -8.92 9.39
C ILE A 69 4.24 -7.76 10.30
N ASP A 70 4.31 -7.94 11.61
CA ASP A 70 3.93 -6.92 12.58
C ASP A 70 4.78 -5.66 12.44
N GLN A 71 6.10 -5.82 12.28
CA GLN A 71 7.01 -4.70 12.02
C GLN A 71 6.70 -4.02 10.69
N THR A 72 6.36 -4.79 9.65
CA THR A 72 5.97 -4.24 8.35
C THR A 72 4.68 -3.43 8.44
N ILE A 73 3.68 -3.91 9.18
CA ILE A 73 2.40 -3.21 9.39
C ILE A 73 2.63 -1.92 10.17
N GLN A 74 3.44 -1.94 11.23
CA GLN A 74 3.78 -0.73 11.98
C GLN A 74 4.50 0.29 11.09
N ALA A 75 5.53 -0.13 10.36
CA ALA A 75 6.27 0.73 9.45
C ALA A 75 5.39 1.30 8.32
N PHE A 76 4.41 0.53 7.86
CA PHE A 76 3.42 0.97 6.88
C PHE A 76 2.51 2.06 7.44
N GLY A 77 1.96 1.87 8.64
CA GLY A 77 1.18 2.89 9.35
C GLY A 77 1.97 4.18 9.55
N ASP A 78 3.18 4.07 10.11
CA ASP A 78 4.08 5.21 10.34
C ASP A 78 4.46 5.94 9.03
N SER A 79 4.48 5.22 7.90
CA SER A 79 4.73 5.81 6.59
C SER A 79 3.55 6.62 6.09
N LEU A 80 2.32 6.10 6.25
CA LEU A 80 1.10 6.82 5.88
C LEU A 80 0.92 8.08 6.74
N ASP A 81 1.15 7.99 8.05
CA ASP A 81 1.07 9.13 8.95
C ASP A 81 2.10 10.21 8.60
N ALA A 82 3.33 9.81 8.26
CA ALA A 82 4.35 10.74 7.79
C ALA A 82 3.97 11.40 6.46
N MET A 83 3.41 10.64 5.52
CA MET A 83 2.92 11.16 4.23
C MET A 83 1.75 12.16 4.40
N ILE A 84 0.88 11.92 5.37
CA ILE A 84 -0.18 12.87 5.74
C ILE A 84 0.43 14.14 6.35
N ALA A 85 1.38 14.01 7.27
CA ALA A 85 2.03 15.15 7.93
C ALA A 85 2.80 16.05 6.96
N GLU A 86 3.44 15.48 5.92
CA GLU A 86 4.11 16.26 4.87
C GLU A 86 3.17 16.80 3.79
N GLY A 87 1.90 16.38 3.79
CA GLY A 87 0.88 16.80 2.81
C GLY A 87 0.94 16.08 1.46
N SER A 88 1.68 14.96 1.35
CA SER A 88 1.76 14.15 0.13
C SER A 88 0.61 13.14 0.01
N LEU A 89 -0.10 12.88 1.11
CA LEU A 89 -1.32 12.09 1.17
C LEU A 89 -2.42 12.88 1.88
N SER A 90 -3.61 12.95 1.28
CA SER A 90 -4.79 13.48 1.96
C SER A 90 -5.36 12.45 2.92
N LYS A 91 -5.77 12.89 4.11
CA LYS A 91 -6.59 12.06 4.99
C LYS A 91 -7.92 11.76 4.29
N ALA A 92 -8.33 10.49 4.29
CA ALA A 92 -9.64 10.07 3.78
C ALA A 92 -10.78 10.62 4.63
#